data_AF-A0A833HR45-F1
#
_entry.id   AF-A0A833HR45-F1
#
_cell.length_a   1.000
_cell.length_b   1.000
_cell.length_c   1.000
_cell.angle_alpha   90.00
_cell.angle_beta   90.00
_cell.angle_gamma   90.00
#
_symmetry.space_group_name_H-M   'P 1'
#
loop_
_entity.id
_entity.type
_entity.pdbx_description
1 polymer ?
#
loop_
_entity_poly.entity_id
_entity_poly.type
_entity_poly.pdbx_seq_one_letter_code
_entity_poly.pdbx_strand_id
1 'polypeptide(L)' 'MPWKKGVIKLADGTTYPAELLIERGREVWNMKIHSETGVFDELEFDNLSQLLDKPPNDIYPFTYQVEK' A
#
# COMPACT_ATOMS: atom_id res chain seq x y z
N MET A 1 -14.61 -9.94 -3.87
CA MET A 1 -13.41 -9.55 -4.65
C MET A 1 -12.21 -10.20 -3.98
N PRO A 2 -11.28 -10.83 -4.70
CA PRO A 2 -10.13 -11.47 -4.08
C PRO A 2 -9.06 -10.43 -3.73
N TRP A 3 -8.50 -10.55 -2.52
CA TRP A 3 -7.24 -9.90 -2.17
C TRP A 3 -6.12 -10.51 -3.00
N LYS A 4 -5.23 -9.67 -3.51
CA LYS A 4 -4.03 -10.12 -4.23
C LYS A 4 -2.80 -9.67 -3.49
N LYS A 5 -1.86 -10.59 -3.31
CA LYS A 5 -0.55 -10.27 -2.73
C LYS A 5 0.24 -9.40 -3.70
N GLY A 6 1.09 -8.56 -3.15
CA GLY A 6 1.87 -7.59 -3.89
C GLY A 6 2.89 -6.92 -3.01
N VAL A 7 3.47 -5.88 -3.58
CA VAL A 7 4.40 -4.98 -2.91
C VAL A 7 4.03 -3.55 -3.26
N ILE A 8 4.22 -2.65 -2.30
CA ILE A 8 4.26 -1.23 -2.57
C ILE A 8 5.67 -0.71 -2.47
N LYS A 9 5.97 0.29 -3.28
CA LYS A 9 7.21 1.05 -3.23
C LYS A 9 6.87 2.53 -3.06
N LEU A 10 7.36 3.09 -1.97
CA LEU A 10 7.20 4.50 -1.62
C LEU A 10 8.18 5.37 -2.40
N ALA A 11 7.94 6.69 -2.39
CA ALA A 11 8.80 7.68 -3.06
C ALA A 11 10.23 7.71 -2.50
N ASP A 12 10.41 7.43 -1.21
CA ASP A 12 11.72 7.29 -0.57
C ASP A 12 12.50 6.02 -0.97
N GLY A 13 11.87 5.15 -1.77
CA GLY A 13 12.44 3.89 -2.26
C GLY A 13 12.16 2.68 -1.36
N THR A 14 11.58 2.88 -0.17
CA THR A 14 11.20 1.80 0.74
C THR A 14 10.13 0.92 0.09
N THR A 15 10.26 -0.39 0.27
CA THR A 15 9.32 -1.37 -0.26
C THR A 15 8.67 -2.14 0.88
N TYR A 16 7.35 -2.29 0.83
CA TYR A 16 6.59 -3.07 1.80
C TYR A 16 5.80 -4.18 1.12
N PRO A 17 5.76 -5.40 1.68
CA PRO A 17 4.78 -6.40 1.29
C PRO A 17 3.36 -5.87 1.54
N ALA A 18 2.45 -6.14 0.61
CA ALA A 18 1.09 -5.65 0.69
C ALA A 18 0.05 -6.65 0.15
N GLU A 19 -1.19 -6.52 0.60
CA GLU A 19 -2.36 -7.15 -0.01
C GLU A 19 -3.27 -6.08 -0.61
N LEU A 20 -3.64 -6.23 -1.87
CA LEU A 20 -4.40 -5.26 -2.63
C LEU A 20 -5.77 -5.85 -2.97
N LEU A 21 -6.84 -5.16 -2.57
CA LEU A 21 -8.20 -5.46 -3.01
C LEU A 21 -8.45 -4.71 -4.32
N ILE A 22 -8.46 -5.43 -5.44
CA ILE A 22 -8.58 -4.83 -6.76
C ILE A 22 -9.96 -5.10 -7.35
N GLU A 23 -10.70 -4.04 -7.68
CA GLU A 23 -11.93 -4.14 -8.46
C GLU A 23 -11.60 -4.18 -9.96
N ARG A 24 -12.12 -5.21 -10.64
CA ARG A 24 -12.11 -5.33 -12.12
C ARG A 24 -10.75 -5.07 -12.78
N GLY A 25 -9.68 -5.43 -12.08
CA GLY A 25 -8.31 -5.48 -12.60
C GLY A 25 -7.62 -4.14 -12.83
N ARG A 26 -8.20 -3.00 -12.44
CA ARG A 26 -7.58 -1.68 -12.70
C ARG A 26 -7.57 -0.73 -11.51
N GLU A 27 -8.49 -0.89 -10.55
CA GLU A 27 -8.61 0.04 -9.43
C GLU A 27 -8.34 -0.68 -8.11
N VAL A 28 -7.37 -0.17 -7.35
CA VAL A 28 -7.12 -0.61 -5.97
C VAL A 28 -8.15 0.08 -5.09
N TRP A 29 -9.04 -0.72 -4.50
CA TRP A 29 -10.08 -0.25 -3.59
C TRP A 29 -9.58 -0.17 -2.15
N ASN A 30 -8.80 -1.17 -1.73
CA ASN A 30 -8.19 -1.23 -0.40
C ASN A 30 -6.80 -1.82 -0.50
N MET A 31 -5.97 -1.51 0.49
CA MET A 31 -4.64 -2.06 0.61
C MET A 31 -4.34 -2.42 2.06
N LYS A 32 -3.58 -3.49 2.28
CA LYS A 32 -2.99 -3.84 3.56
C LYS A 32 -1.49 -3.81 3.41
N ILE A 33 -0.79 -3.07 4.26
CA ILE A 33 0.67 -2.97 4.23
C ILE A 33 1.22 -3.73 5.42
N HIS A 34 2.14 -4.65 5.15
CA HIS A 34 2.84 -5.40 6.16
C HIS A 34 4.16 -4.70 6.46
N SER A 35 4.25 -4.12 7.65
CA SER A 35 5.46 -3.49 8.19
C SER A 35 6.01 -4.31 9.36
N GLU A 36 7.21 -3.95 9.83
CA GLU A 36 7.77 -4.53 11.07
C GLU A 36 6.91 -4.23 12.30
N THR A 37 6.19 -3.10 12.28
CA THR A 37 5.30 -2.66 13.36
C THR A 37 3.90 -3.27 13.31
N GLY A 38 3.59 -4.06 12.27
CA GLY A 38 2.30 -4.73 12.11
C GLY A 38 1.67 -4.55 10.72
N VAL A 39 0.41 -4.94 10.61
CA VAL A 39 -0.40 -4.80 9.39
C VAL A 39 -1.23 -3.54 9.47
N PHE A 40 -1.04 -2.64 8.51
CA PHE A 40 -1.83 -1.42 8.37
C PHE A 40 -2.89 -1.62 7.27
N ASP A 41 -4.16 -1.51 7.63
CA ASP A 41 -5.27 -1.56 6.67
C ASP A 41 -5.58 -0.13 6.21
N GLU A 42 -5.40 0.15 4.92
CA GLU A 42 -5.71 1.43 4.32
C GLU A 42 -7.06 1.35 3.58
N LEU A 43 -8.06 2.02 4.15
CA LEU A 43 -9.39 2.30 3.56
C LEU A 43 -9.49 3.74 3.01
N GLU A 44 -8.64 4.64 3.49
CA GLU A 44 -8.54 6.02 3.04
C GLU A 44 -7.09 6.32 2.69
N PHE A 45 -6.87 6.53 1.39
CA PHE A 45 -5.59 6.86 0.77
C PHE A 45 -4.87 8.05 1.43
N ASP A 46 -5.56 8.86 2.23
CA ASP A 46 -5.04 10.10 2.83
C ASP A 46 -4.26 9.87 4.13
N ASN A 47 -4.42 8.72 4.79
CA ASN A 47 -3.87 8.49 6.13
C ASN A 47 -2.55 7.70 6.17
N LEU A 48 -1.98 7.35 5.01
CA LEU A 48 -0.76 6.55 4.93
C LEU A 48 0.45 7.20 5.64
N SER A 49 0.54 8.53 5.56
CA SER A 49 1.58 9.32 6.23
C SER A 49 1.60 9.18 7.74
N GLN A 50 0.43 9.19 8.36
CA GLN A 50 0.30 9.01 9.80
C GLN A 50 0.56 7.55 10.20
N LEU A 51 0.10 6.59 9.39
CA LEU A 51 0.25 5.16 9.67
C LEU A 51 1.71 4.70 9.58
N LEU A 52 2.46 5.21 8.61
CA LEU A 52 3.86 4.86 8.40
C LEU A 52 4.84 5.74 9.16
N ASP A 53 4.35 6.74 9.91
CA ASP A 53 5.16 7.78 10.56
C ASP A 53 6.17 8.41 9.56
N LYS A 54 5.69 8.69 8.35
CA LYS A 54 6.48 9.23 7.23
C LYS A 54 5.79 10.45 6.63
N PRO A 55 6.55 11.50 6.23
CA PRO A 55 5.95 12.65 5.61
C PRO A 55 5.34 12.28 4.24
N PRO A 56 4.27 12.96 3.79
CA PRO A 56 3.62 12.65 2.52
C PRO A 56 4.57 12.63 1.31
N ASN A 57 5.61 13.47 1.29
CA ASN A 57 6.59 13.52 0.19
C ASN A 57 7.45 12.26 0.06
N ASP A 58 7.60 11.50 1.15
CA ASP A 58 8.37 10.24 1.16
C ASP A 58 7.49 9.05 0.75
N ILE A 59 6.17 9.24 0.76
CA ILE A 59 5.17 8.23 0.42
C ILE A 59 4.73 8.41 -1.01
N TYR A 60 4.26 9.61 -1.37
CA TYR A 60 3.64 9.87 -2.67
C TYR A 60 4.62 10.50 -3.68
N PRO A 61 4.51 10.13 -4.97
CA PRO A 61 3.66 9.06 -5.48
C PRO A 61 4.25 7.69 -5.10
N PHE A 62 3.41 6.78 -4.59
CA PHE A 62 3.82 5.39 -4.42
C PHE A 62 3.43 4.57 -5.65
N THR A 63 4.10 3.44 -5.83
CA THR A 63 3.78 2.44 -6.87
C THR A 63 3.45 1.12 -6.22
N TYR A 64 2.62 0.30 -6.87
CA TYR A 64 2.31 -1.05 -6.40
C TYR A 64 2.50 -2.07 -7.51
N GLN A 65 2.90 -3.27 -7.12
CA GLN A 65 3.02 -4.42 -8.01
C GLN A 65 2.30 -5.60 -7.39
N VAL A 66 1.42 -6.22 -8.17
CA VAL A 66 0.68 -7.42 -7.75
C VAL A 66 1.48 -8.65 -8.15
N GLU A 67 1.61 -9.62 -7.24
CA GLU A 67 2.21 -10.93 -7.54
C GLU A 67 1.30 -11.71 -8.51
N LYS A 68 1.90 -12.35 -9.51
CA LYS A 68 1.19 -13.12 -10.54
C LYS A 68 0.73 -14.48 -10.03
#